data_AF-A0AA36BQP2-F1
#
_entry.id   AF-A0AA36BQP2-F1
#
_cell.length_a   1.000
_cell.length_b   1.000
_cell.length_c   1.000
_cell.angle_alpha   90.00
_cell.angle_beta   90.00
_cell.angle_gamma   90.00
#
_symmetry.space_group_name_H-M   'P 1'
#
loop_
_entity.id
_entity.type
_entity.pdbx_description
1 polymer ?
#
loop_
_entity_poly.entity_id
_entity_poly.type
_entity_poly.pdbx_seq_one_letter_code
_entity_poly.pdbx_strand_id
1 'polypeptide(L)'
;MKELRPKDTNPYNTGYDGIYSSKDSMKNIDFSNFAENKLSLNVLLIGIDSVSRLNFIRQMPLTRQFLLSHGAIEMLGYNKVGDNTFPNMIPFLTGKYLEELPESKKLEREPFDKYDIIWKHYNKSGYVTMFAEDSTSGAMFNYFKYGFKKQPTDHYLRPFALAREKAKSLWSNNNFCFGNRMEPAIVLQYTHDFLRVYKDKRYFTLTFITRISHDDMNMAGRGDFEYLRFLKKSFNQNLLNNTILFFFSDHGIRFGLFRKTYVGRLEERLPTMYILPPDWFRDKFPTLWNNLKVNTHRLTTPFDIYETLQDILDIEKTAERSKSNEIDYNNLKRISLFREIPLNRSCEAAHIKPHWCTCHLFNPVALNDSIVINVTNYLVNYINNMTSTSSKVCARLKLQEIKNAEISVMNDQVLSYLGKGVQTYKDYRIIMQTLPDEGLFEGTVRYYSDNEQFSLLGEISRINRYGHQSECVHDFILRKYCYCNK
;
A
#
# COMPACT_ATOMS: atom_id res chain seq x y z
N MET A 1 21.64 -32.69 59.05
CA MET A 1 21.28 -31.33 58.61
C MET A 1 20.61 -31.42 57.25
N LYS A 2 19.27 -31.31 57.26
CA LYS A 2 18.29 -30.92 56.21
C LYS A 2 18.69 -31.25 54.75
N GLU A 3 18.38 -32.44 54.23
CA GLU A 3 17.07 -32.96 53.74
C GLU A 3 16.54 -32.25 52.49
N LEU A 4 16.02 -32.89 51.45
CA LEU A 4 16.17 -34.21 50.81
C LEU A 4 15.45 -34.02 49.46
N ARG A 5 15.97 -34.64 48.41
CA ARG A 5 15.54 -34.48 47.00
C ARG A 5 14.31 -35.40 46.68
N PRO A 6 13.79 -35.42 45.44
CA PRO A 6 12.39 -35.20 45.04
C PRO A 6 11.57 -36.51 44.86
N LYS A 7 10.27 -36.39 44.50
CA LYS A 7 9.58 -37.38 43.65
C LYS A 7 8.23 -36.90 43.10
N ASP A 8 8.04 -37.16 41.80
CA ASP A 8 6.76 -37.21 41.10
C ASP A 8 5.77 -38.19 41.74
N THR A 9 4.47 -37.90 41.66
CA THR A 9 3.39 -38.85 41.27
C THR A 9 2.04 -38.13 41.15
N ASN A 10 1.35 -38.33 40.02
CA ASN A 10 -0.11 -38.20 39.83
C ASN A 10 -0.72 -39.58 40.08
N PRO A 11 -1.90 -39.82 40.74
CA PRO A 11 -3.22 -39.76 40.05
C PRO A 11 -4.53 -39.58 40.91
N TYR A 12 -5.59 -39.07 40.25
CA TYR A 12 -7.06 -39.31 40.35
C TYR A 12 -7.90 -39.35 41.66
N ASN A 13 -9.05 -38.64 41.58
CA ASN A 13 -10.37 -38.75 42.27
C ASN A 13 -10.45 -38.32 43.76
N THR A 14 -11.38 -37.47 44.21
CA THR A 14 -12.86 -37.61 44.18
C THR A 14 -13.60 -36.28 44.48
N GLY A 15 -14.85 -36.13 44.01
CA GLY A 15 -15.91 -35.48 44.79
C GLY A 15 -16.55 -34.21 44.22
N TYR A 16 -17.75 -34.37 43.66
CA TYR A 16 -18.73 -33.31 43.35
C TYR A 16 -19.20 -32.57 44.61
N ASP A 17 -19.40 -31.24 44.52
CA ASP A 17 -20.65 -30.56 44.89
C ASP A 17 -20.57 -29.04 44.64
N GLY A 18 -21.68 -28.44 44.19
CA GLY A 18 -21.96 -27.01 44.40
C GLY A 18 -22.02 -26.10 43.18
N ILE A 19 -23.13 -26.19 42.42
CA ILE A 19 -23.57 -25.18 41.45
C ILE A 19 -24.09 -23.95 42.23
N TYR A 20 -23.53 -22.76 41.97
CA TYR A 20 -24.23 -21.49 42.14
C TYR A 20 -24.18 -20.71 40.83
N SER A 21 -25.36 -20.64 40.19
CA SER A 21 -25.60 -19.86 38.97
C SER A 21 -25.75 -18.38 39.34
N SER A 22 -24.90 -17.50 38.82
CA SER A 22 -25.19 -16.07 38.73
C SER A 22 -25.81 -15.76 37.37
N LYS A 23 -27.11 -16.06 37.25
CA LYS A 23 -28.00 -15.37 36.35
C LYS A 23 -28.14 -13.93 36.86
N ASP A 24 -27.39 -12.99 36.30
CA ASP A 24 -27.80 -11.58 36.16
C ASP A 24 -26.72 -10.75 35.47
N SER A 25 -26.79 -10.72 34.13
CA SER A 25 -26.38 -9.59 33.27
C SER A 25 -26.54 -9.92 31.78
N MET A 26 -27.66 -10.55 31.41
CA MET A 26 -28.17 -10.49 30.03
C MET A 26 -29.44 -9.65 30.05
N LYS A 27 -29.27 -8.32 30.09
CA LYS A 27 -30.37 -7.42 29.75
C LYS A 27 -30.64 -7.56 28.26
N ASN A 28 -31.87 -7.99 27.97
CA ASN A 28 -32.51 -8.08 26.67
C ASN A 28 -32.08 -6.94 25.73
N ILE A 29 -31.21 -7.26 24.77
CA ILE A 29 -31.15 -6.52 23.52
C ILE A 29 -32.32 -7.05 22.71
N ASP A 30 -33.34 -6.22 22.60
CA ASP A 30 -34.45 -6.46 21.69
C ASP A 30 -33.92 -6.42 20.25
N PHE A 31 -33.76 -7.61 19.65
CA PHE A 31 -33.34 -7.79 18.26
C PHE A 31 -34.51 -7.64 17.27
N SER A 32 -35.70 -7.23 17.70
CA SER A 32 -36.88 -7.13 16.84
C SER A 32 -36.96 -5.85 15.99
N ASN A 33 -35.94 -5.00 16.00
CA ASN A 33 -35.83 -3.82 15.12
C ASN A 33 -34.65 -3.88 14.14
N PHE A 34 -34.41 -5.02 13.49
CA PHE A 34 -33.69 -5.01 12.22
C PHE A 34 -34.63 -4.55 11.12
N ALA A 35 -34.59 -3.23 10.88
CA ALA A 35 -35.03 -2.61 9.64
C ALA A 35 -34.59 -3.45 8.43
N GLU A 36 -35.52 -3.60 7.48
CA GLU A 36 -35.41 -4.10 6.11
C GLU A 36 -34.03 -4.57 5.65
N ASN A 37 -33.96 -5.79 5.08
CA ASN A 37 -32.80 -6.43 4.43
C ASN A 37 -31.92 -5.45 3.61
N LYS A 38 -31.04 -4.71 4.29
CA LYS A 38 -30.06 -3.85 3.64
C LYS A 38 -29.05 -4.75 2.95
N LEU A 39 -28.97 -4.67 1.64
CA LEU A 39 -28.01 -5.43 0.87
C LEU A 39 -26.60 -5.09 1.37
N SER A 40 -25.86 -6.11 1.81
CA SER A 40 -24.54 -5.89 2.41
C SER A 40 -23.44 -6.56 1.61
N LEU A 41 -22.41 -5.77 1.31
CA LEU A 41 -21.24 -6.18 0.57
C LEU A 41 -20.05 -6.32 1.52
N ASN A 42 -19.43 -7.48 1.48
CA ASN A 42 -18.14 -7.72 2.09
C ASN A 42 -17.02 -7.06 1.27
N VAL A 43 -15.91 -6.76 1.93
CA VAL A 43 -14.69 -6.27 1.30
C VAL A 43 -13.55 -7.24 1.52
N LEU A 44 -12.96 -7.71 0.42
CA LEU A 44 -11.78 -8.56 0.41
C LEU A 44 -10.63 -7.85 -0.29
N LEU A 45 -9.62 -7.40 0.45
CA LEU A 45 -8.42 -6.79 -0.11
C LEU A 45 -7.28 -7.81 -0.09
N ILE A 46 -6.79 -8.20 -1.27
CA ILE A 46 -5.63 -9.08 -1.47
C ILE A 46 -4.52 -8.26 -2.13
N GLY A 47 -3.52 -7.90 -1.33
CA GLY A 47 -2.35 -7.16 -1.74
C GLY A 47 -1.14 -8.05 -1.99
N ILE A 48 -0.33 -7.67 -2.99
CA ILE A 48 1.01 -8.19 -3.24
C ILE A 48 1.98 -7.02 -3.37
N ASP A 49 3.10 -7.05 -2.68
CA ASP A 49 4.08 -5.96 -2.68
C ASP A 49 4.87 -5.90 -3.99
N SER A 50 5.23 -4.70 -4.45
CA SER A 50 6.22 -4.48 -5.51
C SER A 50 5.85 -5.03 -6.90
N VAL A 51 4.55 -5.20 -7.21
CA VAL A 51 4.08 -5.74 -8.49
C VAL A 51 3.40 -4.66 -9.33
N SER A 52 4.11 -4.22 -10.37
CA SER A 52 3.57 -3.33 -11.39
C SER A 52 2.46 -4.02 -12.20
N ARG A 53 1.63 -3.23 -12.88
CA ARG A 53 0.64 -3.74 -13.83
C ARG A 53 1.25 -4.67 -14.88
N LEU A 54 2.34 -4.23 -15.53
CA LEU A 54 2.97 -5.02 -16.58
C LEU A 54 3.75 -6.21 -16.02
N ASN A 55 4.30 -6.10 -14.81
CA ASN A 55 4.92 -7.23 -14.13
C ASN A 55 3.88 -8.29 -13.77
N PHE A 56 2.69 -7.91 -13.30
CA PHE A 56 1.59 -8.83 -13.02
C PHE A 56 1.19 -9.65 -14.26
N ILE A 57 1.14 -9.01 -15.44
CA ILE A 57 0.88 -9.70 -16.71
C ILE A 57 1.94 -10.78 -17.00
N ARG A 58 3.21 -10.48 -16.73
CA ARG A 58 4.33 -11.40 -17.00
C ARG A 58 4.45 -12.51 -15.96
N GLN A 59 4.26 -12.18 -14.69
CA GLN A 59 4.63 -13.04 -13.57
C GLN A 59 3.44 -13.77 -12.94
N MET A 60 2.23 -13.24 -13.03
CA MET A 60 1.05 -13.88 -12.44
C MET A 60 -0.05 -14.18 -13.48
N PRO A 61 0.28 -14.84 -14.60
CA PRO A 61 -0.67 -15.07 -15.68
C PRO A 61 -1.88 -15.92 -15.26
N LEU A 62 -1.71 -16.88 -14.35
CA LEU A 62 -2.80 -17.77 -13.92
C LEU A 62 -3.82 -17.01 -13.07
N THR A 63 -3.34 -16.26 -12.09
CA THR A 63 -4.17 -15.39 -11.23
C THR A 63 -4.86 -14.32 -12.06
N ARG A 64 -4.13 -13.68 -12.98
CA ARG A 64 -4.69 -12.67 -13.89
C ARG A 64 -5.80 -13.26 -14.77
N GLN A 65 -5.56 -14.43 -15.37
CA GLN A 65 -6.55 -15.09 -16.22
C GLN A 65 -7.82 -15.40 -15.43
N PHE A 66 -7.68 -15.91 -14.19
CA PHE A 66 -8.83 -16.14 -13.32
C PHE A 66 -9.61 -14.85 -13.06
N LEU A 67 -8.94 -13.76 -12.65
CA LEU A 67 -9.61 -12.49 -12.37
C LEU A 67 -10.40 -12.00 -13.58
N LEU A 68 -9.78 -11.97 -14.76
CA LEU A 68 -10.43 -11.48 -15.98
C LEU A 68 -11.55 -12.39 -16.46
N SER A 69 -11.41 -13.72 -16.36
CA SER A 69 -12.45 -14.65 -16.78
C SER A 69 -13.71 -14.58 -15.90
N HIS A 70 -13.59 -14.03 -14.69
CA HIS A 70 -14.71 -13.81 -13.77
C HIS A 70 -15.19 -12.35 -13.76
N GLY A 71 -14.76 -11.54 -14.74
CA GLY A 71 -15.28 -10.18 -14.91
C GLY A 71 -14.60 -9.12 -14.05
N ALA A 72 -13.43 -9.41 -13.48
CA ALA A 72 -12.66 -8.39 -12.77
C ALA A 72 -12.28 -7.25 -13.72
N ILE A 73 -12.39 -6.03 -13.19
CA ILE A 73 -12.11 -4.78 -13.88
C ILE A 73 -10.67 -4.36 -13.56
N GLU A 74 -9.83 -4.28 -14.59
CA GLU A 74 -8.44 -3.82 -14.49
C GLU A 74 -8.40 -2.27 -14.53
N MET A 75 -7.81 -1.65 -13.51
CA MET A 75 -7.65 -0.19 -13.45
C MET A 75 -6.33 0.21 -14.11
N LEU A 76 -6.39 0.59 -15.38
CA LEU A 76 -5.20 0.79 -16.23
C LEU A 76 -4.43 2.07 -15.88
N GLY A 77 -5.13 3.08 -15.38
CA GLY A 77 -4.57 4.36 -14.94
C GLY A 77 -4.31 4.46 -13.43
N TYR A 78 -4.21 3.34 -12.71
CA TYR A 78 -3.92 3.35 -11.28
C TYR A 78 -2.46 3.76 -11.02
N ASN A 79 -2.29 4.89 -10.33
CA ASN A 79 -1.01 5.51 -10.08
C ASN A 79 -0.78 5.63 -8.57
N LYS A 80 0.43 5.28 -8.13
CA LYS A 80 0.84 5.43 -6.74
C LYS A 80 1.05 6.91 -6.36
N VAL A 81 1.21 7.20 -5.08
CA VAL A 81 1.37 8.57 -4.57
C VAL A 81 2.57 8.76 -3.64
N GLY A 82 3.32 7.69 -3.37
CA GLY A 82 4.49 7.70 -2.50
C GLY A 82 5.57 6.70 -2.90
N ASP A 83 6.72 6.76 -2.22
CA ASP A 83 7.89 5.93 -2.55
C ASP A 83 7.66 4.43 -2.31
N ASN A 84 7.37 3.99 -1.07
CA ASN A 84 7.21 2.57 -0.69
C ASN A 84 5.77 2.27 -0.24
N THR A 85 5.57 1.09 0.33
CA THR A 85 4.30 0.62 0.87
C THR A 85 3.65 1.59 1.83
N PHE A 86 4.37 2.07 2.84
CA PHE A 86 3.76 2.91 3.87
C PHE A 86 3.11 4.20 3.33
N PRO A 87 3.78 5.08 2.56
CA PRO A 87 3.19 6.30 2.03
C PRO A 87 2.13 6.07 0.92
N ASN A 88 2.03 4.86 0.35
CA ASN A 88 0.93 4.51 -0.57
C ASN A 88 -0.29 3.95 0.18
N MET A 89 -0.04 3.16 1.23
CA MET A 89 -1.08 2.51 2.02
C MET A 89 -1.73 3.46 3.03
N ILE A 90 -1.04 4.50 3.49
CA ILE A 90 -1.66 5.53 4.35
C ILE A 90 -2.81 6.26 3.61
N PRO A 91 -2.63 6.81 2.40
CA PRO A 91 -3.71 7.30 1.55
C PRO A 91 -4.82 6.27 1.27
N PHE A 92 -4.45 5.02 0.97
CA PHE A 92 -5.38 3.92 0.75
C PHE A 92 -6.31 3.69 1.95
N LEU A 93 -5.77 3.80 3.15
CA LEU A 93 -6.43 3.39 4.39
C LEU A 93 -7.07 4.55 5.16
N THR A 94 -6.68 5.80 4.88
CA THR A 94 -7.13 6.99 5.62
C THR A 94 -7.65 8.13 4.73
N GLY A 95 -7.47 8.03 3.41
CA GLY A 95 -7.81 9.09 2.47
C GLY A 95 -6.96 10.36 2.64
N LYS A 96 -5.83 10.27 3.32
CA LYS A 96 -4.92 11.36 3.68
C LYS A 96 -3.47 10.96 3.44
N TYR A 97 -2.64 11.92 3.07
CA TYR A 97 -1.19 11.79 3.17
C TYR A 97 -0.76 11.69 4.62
N LEU A 98 0.43 11.14 4.85
CA LEU A 98 0.97 10.99 6.20
C LEU A 98 1.08 12.34 6.91
N GLU A 99 1.53 13.37 6.20
CA GLU A 99 1.73 14.72 6.74
C GLU A 99 0.43 15.39 7.20
N GLU A 100 -0.73 14.93 6.70
CA GLU A 100 -2.06 15.40 7.10
C GLU A 100 -2.60 14.67 8.35
N LEU A 101 -1.91 13.63 8.81
CA LEU A 101 -2.29 12.88 10.00
C LEU A 101 -1.70 13.49 11.28
N PRO A 102 -2.43 13.47 12.41
CA PRO A 102 -1.94 14.00 13.67
C PRO A 102 -0.71 13.22 14.14
N GLU A 103 0.30 13.93 14.62
CA GLU A 103 1.54 13.34 15.18
C GLU A 103 2.31 12.41 14.21
N SER A 104 2.16 12.64 12.91
CA SER A 104 2.84 11.90 11.83
C SER A 104 4.36 11.90 11.88
N LYS A 105 4.97 12.78 12.70
CA LYS A 105 6.42 12.84 12.96
C LYS A 105 6.89 11.98 14.15
N LYS A 106 5.98 11.33 14.88
CA LYS A 106 6.29 10.57 16.12
C LYS A 106 5.98 9.07 16.01
N LEU A 107 5.91 8.53 14.80
CA LEU A 107 5.48 7.14 14.52
C LEU A 107 6.34 6.05 15.18
N GLU A 108 7.58 6.36 15.54
CA GLU A 108 8.47 5.44 16.27
C GLU A 108 8.06 5.25 17.74
N ARG A 109 7.40 6.26 18.32
CA ARG A 109 7.07 6.31 19.75
C ARG A 109 5.58 6.21 20.02
N GLU A 110 4.76 6.57 19.04
CA GLU A 110 3.32 6.63 19.16
C GLU A 110 2.64 5.50 18.37
N PRO A 111 1.70 4.77 18.98
CA PRO A 111 0.99 3.69 18.31
C PRO A 111 -0.03 4.21 17.29
N PHE A 112 -0.35 3.37 16.30
CA PHE A 112 -1.35 3.68 15.27
C PHE A 112 -2.81 3.55 15.74
N ASP A 113 -3.03 3.19 17.00
CA ASP A 113 -4.34 2.93 17.62
C ASP A 113 -5.32 4.11 17.50
N LYS A 114 -4.85 5.36 17.44
CA LYS A 114 -5.71 6.56 17.35
C LYS A 114 -6.03 7.02 15.93
N TYR A 115 -5.32 6.54 14.92
CA TYR A 115 -5.52 7.00 13.55
C TYR A 115 -6.84 6.48 12.99
N ASP A 116 -7.55 7.32 12.24
CA ASP A 116 -8.85 6.97 11.66
C ASP A 116 -8.65 6.14 10.39
N ILE A 117 -8.49 4.84 10.61
CA ILE A 117 -8.20 3.88 9.55
C ILE A 117 -9.50 3.17 9.13
N ILE A 118 -9.70 2.99 7.83
CA ILE A 118 -10.93 2.49 7.19
C ILE A 118 -11.53 1.24 7.85
N TRP A 119 -10.72 0.26 8.27
CA TRP A 119 -11.25 -0.94 8.93
C TRP A 119 -11.98 -0.64 10.24
N LYS A 120 -11.66 0.46 10.93
CA LYS A 120 -12.39 0.91 12.13
C LYS A 120 -13.80 1.38 11.78
N HIS A 121 -14.01 1.93 10.59
CA HIS A 121 -15.34 2.31 10.13
C HIS A 121 -16.18 1.06 9.89
N TYR A 122 -15.61 0.07 9.20
CA TYR A 122 -16.23 -1.24 9.01
C TYR A 122 -16.57 -1.93 10.34
N ASN A 123 -15.62 -1.98 11.29
CA ASN A 123 -15.88 -2.55 12.62
C ASN A 123 -17.02 -1.82 13.35
N LYS A 124 -17.01 -0.48 13.37
CA LYS A 124 -18.10 0.34 13.94
C LYS A 124 -19.44 0.10 13.25
N SER A 125 -19.45 -0.21 11.96
CA SER A 125 -20.63 -0.58 11.18
C SER A 125 -21.06 -2.04 11.35
N GLY A 126 -20.40 -2.80 12.23
CA GLY A 126 -20.74 -4.19 12.59
C GLY A 126 -20.14 -5.25 11.67
N TYR A 127 -19.07 -4.94 10.95
CA TYR A 127 -18.31 -5.92 10.17
C TYR A 127 -17.27 -6.61 11.05
N VAL A 128 -17.04 -7.90 10.82
CA VAL A 128 -15.87 -8.60 11.34
C VAL A 128 -14.66 -8.21 10.51
N THR A 129 -13.56 -7.84 11.17
CA THR A 129 -12.38 -7.28 10.50
C THR A 129 -11.15 -8.18 10.60
N MET A 130 -10.38 -8.27 9.52
CA MET A 130 -9.10 -8.98 9.49
C MET A 130 -7.98 -8.13 8.91
N PHE A 131 -6.81 -8.19 9.54
CA PHE A 131 -5.56 -7.68 8.99
C PHE A 131 -4.47 -8.75 9.04
N ALA A 132 -3.89 -9.07 7.89
CA ALA A 132 -2.92 -10.14 7.74
C ALA A 132 -1.74 -9.69 6.87
N GLU A 133 -0.55 -9.70 7.45
CA GLU A 133 0.72 -9.46 6.74
C GLU A 133 1.69 -10.62 7.00
N ASP A 134 2.51 -10.94 6.00
CA ASP A 134 3.51 -12.02 6.09
C ASP A 134 4.85 -11.51 6.67
N SER A 135 5.38 -10.39 6.19
CA SER A 135 6.71 -9.89 6.54
C SER A 135 6.70 -9.14 7.86
N THR A 136 7.26 -9.70 8.93
CA THR A 136 7.24 -9.03 10.25
C THR A 136 8.22 -7.87 10.38
N SER A 137 9.40 -7.98 9.75
CA SER A 137 10.45 -6.96 9.78
C SER A 137 10.13 -5.82 8.81
N GLY A 138 9.55 -6.13 7.65
CA GLY A 138 9.13 -5.16 6.64
C GLY A 138 7.66 -4.73 6.74
N ALA A 139 6.92 -5.13 7.78
CA ALA A 139 5.48 -4.85 7.91
C ALA A 139 5.19 -3.35 7.84
N MET A 140 4.09 -3.00 7.17
CA MET A 140 3.70 -1.63 6.86
C MET A 140 3.72 -0.71 8.08
N PHE A 141 3.17 -1.20 9.20
CA PHE A 141 3.02 -0.41 10.42
C PHE A 141 4.13 -0.64 11.45
N ASN A 142 5.08 -1.56 11.22
CA ASN A 142 6.11 -1.91 12.21
C ASN A 142 7.55 -1.66 11.73
N TYR A 143 7.81 -1.45 10.44
CA TYR A 143 9.15 -1.13 9.95
C TYR A 143 9.63 0.22 10.52
N PHE A 144 10.48 0.14 11.55
CA PHE A 144 10.97 1.25 12.38
C PHE A 144 9.85 2.17 12.87
N LYS A 145 8.71 1.58 13.24
CA LYS A 145 7.53 2.27 13.78
C LYS A 145 7.00 1.47 14.95
N TYR A 146 6.26 2.14 15.83
CA TYR A 146 5.67 1.50 17.01
C TYR A 146 4.71 0.36 16.63
N GLY A 147 3.95 0.54 15.55
CA GLY A 147 2.84 -0.34 15.20
C GLY A 147 1.61 -0.09 16.04
N PHE A 148 0.87 -1.16 16.35
CA PHE A 148 -0.33 -1.08 17.17
C PHE A 148 -0.06 -1.61 18.57
N LYS A 149 -0.56 -0.89 19.58
CA LYS A 149 -0.53 -1.31 20.98
C LYS A 149 -1.64 -2.31 21.28
N LYS A 150 -2.84 -2.04 20.78
CA LYS A 150 -3.99 -2.96 20.80
C LYS A 150 -4.11 -3.66 19.47
N GLN A 151 -4.72 -4.84 19.45
CA GLN A 151 -5.04 -5.54 18.20
C GLN A 151 -5.90 -4.62 17.31
N PRO A 152 -5.50 -4.33 16.05
CA PRO A 152 -6.14 -3.30 15.23
C PRO A 152 -7.47 -3.73 14.60
N THR A 153 -7.71 -5.03 14.52
CA THR A 153 -8.85 -5.70 13.87
C THR A 153 -9.27 -6.90 14.72
N ASP A 154 -10.45 -7.49 14.48
CA ASP A 154 -10.92 -8.67 15.21
C ASP A 154 -10.01 -9.89 15.02
N HIS A 155 -9.39 -9.99 13.83
CA HIS A 155 -8.39 -10.99 13.48
C HIS A 155 -7.10 -10.32 13.04
N TYR A 156 -5.98 -10.65 13.68
CA TYR A 156 -4.67 -10.07 13.35
C TYR A 156 -3.60 -11.16 13.26
N LEU A 157 -3.01 -11.35 12.07
CA LEU A 157 -2.07 -12.45 11.82
C LEU A 157 -0.72 -12.27 12.55
N ARG A 158 -0.37 -11.05 12.96
CA ARG A 158 0.97 -10.70 13.45
C ARG A 158 1.52 -11.61 14.56
N PRO A 159 0.78 -12.00 15.61
CA PRO A 159 1.30 -12.92 16.62
C PRO A 159 1.80 -14.24 16.03
N PHE A 160 1.05 -14.81 15.08
CA PHE A 160 1.46 -16.01 14.35
C PHE A 160 2.69 -15.74 13.48
N ALA A 161 2.70 -14.64 12.72
CA ALA A 161 3.84 -14.27 11.89
C ALA A 161 5.14 -14.11 12.72
N LEU A 162 5.07 -13.49 13.90
CA LEU A 162 6.19 -13.35 14.82
C LEU A 162 6.66 -14.70 15.39
N ALA A 163 5.74 -15.60 15.75
CA ALA A 163 6.10 -16.95 16.21
C ALA A 163 6.78 -17.74 15.08
N ARG A 164 6.27 -17.63 13.85
CA ARG A 164 6.82 -18.26 12.66
C ARG A 164 8.25 -17.77 12.36
N GLU A 165 8.55 -16.47 12.46
CA GLU A 165 9.93 -15.97 12.30
C GLU A 165 10.91 -16.54 13.33
N LYS A 166 10.45 -16.79 14.56
CA LYS A 166 11.30 -17.37 15.62
C LYS A 166 11.64 -18.84 15.35
N ALA A 167 10.78 -19.56 14.63
CA ALA A 167 10.97 -20.96 14.28
C ALA A 167 11.90 -21.14 13.06
N LYS A 168 13.15 -20.64 13.20
CA LYS A 168 14.16 -20.59 12.11
C LYS A 168 14.41 -21.95 11.43
N SER A 169 14.37 -23.04 12.18
CA SER A 169 14.62 -24.39 11.65
C SER A 169 13.55 -24.91 10.68
N LEU A 170 12.36 -24.29 10.67
CA LEU A 170 11.28 -24.64 9.75
C LEU A 170 11.33 -23.84 8.45
N TRP A 171 12.15 -22.80 8.35
CA TRP A 171 12.28 -22.03 7.13
C TRP A 171 13.22 -22.72 6.15
N SER A 172 12.80 -22.76 4.88
CA SER A 172 13.71 -23.10 3.78
C SER A 172 14.83 -22.06 3.65
N ASN A 173 15.98 -22.43 3.10
CA ASN A 173 17.14 -21.54 2.92
C ASN A 173 16.86 -20.22 2.18
N ASN A 174 15.88 -20.20 1.28
CA ASN A 174 15.47 -18.99 0.55
C ASN A 174 14.34 -18.20 1.24
N ASN A 175 13.91 -18.62 2.43
CA ASN A 175 12.82 -18.05 3.21
C ASN A 175 11.46 -17.97 2.49
N PHE A 176 11.23 -18.77 1.44
CA PHE A 176 9.94 -18.81 0.75
C PHE A 176 8.99 -19.86 1.28
N CYS A 177 9.50 -20.92 1.90
CA CYS A 177 8.70 -21.97 2.50
C CYS A 177 8.87 -21.99 4.02
N PHE A 178 7.78 -22.21 4.72
CA PHE A 178 7.74 -22.55 6.13
C PHE A 178 7.20 -23.98 6.26
N GLY A 179 8.05 -24.89 6.73
CA GLY A 179 7.84 -26.33 6.59
C GLY A 179 7.77 -26.71 5.11
N ASN A 180 6.71 -27.44 4.75
CA ASN A 180 6.46 -27.88 3.38
C ASN A 180 5.51 -26.96 2.59
N ARG A 181 5.22 -25.75 3.09
CA ARG A 181 4.27 -24.81 2.46
C ARG A 181 4.97 -23.50 2.11
N MET A 182 4.65 -22.96 0.94
CA MET A 182 5.03 -21.58 0.61
C MET A 182 4.36 -20.60 1.57
N GLU A 183 5.07 -19.55 1.96
CA GLU A 183 4.57 -18.53 2.89
C GLU A 183 3.27 -17.86 2.41
N PRO A 184 3.14 -17.43 1.12
CA PRO A 184 1.86 -16.93 0.61
C PRO A 184 0.70 -17.91 0.80
N ALA A 185 0.94 -19.21 0.63
CA ALA A 185 -0.09 -20.23 0.81
C ALA A 185 -0.61 -20.30 2.25
N ILE A 186 0.23 -20.01 3.24
CA ILE A 186 -0.15 -19.98 4.65
C ILE A 186 -1.05 -18.78 4.92
N VAL A 187 -0.64 -17.60 4.46
CA VAL A 187 -1.39 -16.35 4.66
C VAL A 187 -2.73 -16.38 3.92
N LEU A 188 -2.74 -16.81 2.65
CA LEU A 188 -3.97 -16.96 1.87
C LEU A 188 -4.91 -18.02 2.45
N GLN A 189 -4.38 -19.09 3.05
CA GLN A 189 -5.20 -20.09 3.73
C GLN A 189 -5.84 -19.51 5.00
N TYR A 190 -5.12 -18.69 5.77
CA TYR A 190 -5.70 -17.96 6.91
C TYR A 190 -6.86 -17.06 6.46
N THR A 191 -6.67 -16.30 5.37
CA THR A 191 -7.73 -15.49 4.77
C THR A 191 -8.91 -16.36 4.34
N HIS A 192 -8.68 -17.47 3.65
CA HIS A 192 -9.74 -18.38 3.21
C HIS A 192 -10.54 -18.96 4.39
N ASP A 193 -9.87 -19.38 5.46
CA ASP A 193 -10.54 -19.90 6.65
C ASP A 193 -11.38 -18.82 7.33
N PHE A 194 -10.92 -17.57 7.36
CA PHE A 194 -11.71 -16.42 7.81
C PHE A 194 -12.98 -16.25 6.96
N LEU A 195 -12.87 -16.24 5.63
CA LEU A 195 -14.03 -16.12 4.72
C LEU A 195 -15.05 -17.24 4.97
N ARG A 196 -14.57 -18.47 5.21
CA ARG A 196 -15.44 -19.63 5.48
C ARG A 196 -16.17 -19.51 6.81
N VAL A 197 -15.48 -19.10 7.88
CA VAL A 197 -16.06 -18.95 9.23
C VAL A 197 -17.09 -17.82 9.27
N TYR A 198 -16.85 -16.73 8.54
CA TYR A 198 -17.69 -15.54 8.52
C TYR A 198 -18.53 -15.40 7.26
N LYS A 199 -18.79 -16.49 6.53
CA LYS A 199 -19.58 -16.47 5.28
C LYS A 199 -20.98 -15.85 5.45
N ASP A 200 -21.57 -15.98 6.64
CA ASP A 200 -22.90 -15.48 7.00
C ASP A 200 -22.85 -14.15 7.77
N LYS A 201 -21.68 -13.51 7.85
CA LYS A 201 -21.48 -12.20 8.50
C LYS A 201 -20.81 -11.23 7.55
N ARG A 202 -21.10 -9.95 7.74
CA ARG A 202 -20.42 -8.87 7.03
C ARG A 202 -18.94 -8.83 7.44
N TYR A 203 -18.03 -8.73 6.49
CA TYR A 203 -16.60 -8.64 6.79
C TYR A 203 -15.81 -7.65 5.93
N PHE A 204 -14.72 -7.16 6.52
CA PHE A 204 -13.68 -6.39 5.85
C PHE A 204 -12.35 -7.07 6.11
N THR A 205 -11.56 -7.32 5.06
CA THR A 205 -10.25 -7.93 5.21
C THR A 205 -9.19 -7.17 4.44
N LEU A 206 -8.00 -7.07 5.03
CA LEU A 206 -6.77 -6.67 4.37
C LEU A 206 -5.73 -7.77 4.55
N THR A 207 -5.44 -8.50 3.47
CA THR A 207 -4.34 -9.46 3.39
C THR A 207 -3.28 -8.87 2.49
N PHE A 208 -2.04 -8.73 2.95
CA PHE A 208 -0.94 -8.14 2.19
C PHE A 208 0.30 -9.02 2.29
N ILE A 209 0.83 -9.46 1.15
CA ILE A 209 1.94 -10.42 1.08
C ILE A 209 3.14 -9.72 0.42
N THR A 210 4.23 -9.63 1.18
CA THR A 210 5.42 -8.86 0.85
C THR A 210 6.60 -9.74 0.45
N ARG A 211 6.92 -10.79 1.22
CA ARG A 211 8.26 -11.42 1.16
C ARG A 211 8.59 -12.00 -0.21
N ILE A 212 7.60 -12.60 -0.87
CA ILE A 212 7.84 -13.34 -2.12
C ILE A 212 8.20 -12.43 -3.31
N SER A 213 7.77 -11.18 -3.34
CA SER A 213 7.90 -10.30 -4.52
C SER A 213 8.76 -9.05 -4.28
N HIS A 214 9.00 -8.67 -3.02
CA HIS A 214 9.63 -7.39 -2.64
C HIS A 214 11.01 -7.14 -3.29
N ASP A 215 11.82 -8.19 -3.41
CA ASP A 215 13.26 -8.05 -3.68
C ASP A 215 13.65 -8.29 -5.14
N ASP A 216 12.84 -9.04 -5.88
CA ASP A 216 13.06 -9.44 -7.26
C ASP A 216 11.72 -9.56 -7.98
N MET A 217 11.59 -8.78 -9.05
CA MET A 217 10.38 -8.72 -9.86
C MET A 217 9.97 -10.05 -10.49
N ASN A 218 10.86 -11.05 -10.60
CA ASN A 218 10.52 -12.36 -11.15
C ASN A 218 9.96 -13.31 -10.08
N MET A 219 10.13 -13.00 -8.80
CA MET A 219 9.77 -13.92 -7.72
C MET A 219 8.26 -13.94 -7.44
N ALA A 220 7.54 -12.88 -7.82
CA ALA A 220 6.07 -12.85 -7.77
C ALA A 220 5.44 -14.08 -8.47
N GLY A 221 6.04 -14.55 -9.57
CA GLY A 221 5.52 -15.70 -10.31
C GLY A 221 5.64 -17.04 -9.60
N ARG A 222 6.49 -17.14 -8.57
CA ARG A 222 6.50 -18.32 -7.70
C ARG A 222 5.24 -18.43 -6.84
N GLY A 223 4.58 -17.30 -6.57
CA GLY A 223 3.34 -17.24 -5.80
C GLY A 223 2.08 -17.46 -6.64
N ASP A 224 2.13 -17.31 -7.97
CA ASP A 224 0.96 -17.24 -8.84
C ASP A 224 -0.04 -18.39 -8.61
N PHE A 225 0.46 -19.62 -8.53
CA PHE A 225 -0.39 -20.78 -8.31
C PHE A 225 -1.11 -20.77 -6.94
N GLU A 226 -0.50 -20.23 -5.89
CA GLU A 226 -1.13 -20.16 -4.57
C GLU A 226 -2.25 -19.12 -4.52
N TYR A 227 -2.06 -17.98 -5.19
CA TYR A 227 -3.13 -16.99 -5.38
C TYR A 227 -4.28 -17.57 -6.21
N LEU A 228 -3.98 -18.22 -7.34
CA LEU A 228 -4.99 -18.89 -8.15
C LEU A 228 -5.75 -19.94 -7.32
N ARG A 229 -5.04 -20.78 -6.57
CA ARG A 229 -5.62 -21.83 -5.72
C ARG A 229 -6.58 -21.22 -4.69
N PHE A 230 -6.16 -20.15 -4.02
CA PHE A 230 -7.00 -19.42 -3.08
C PHE A 230 -8.28 -18.88 -3.73
N LEU A 231 -8.15 -18.20 -4.88
CA LEU A 231 -9.28 -17.60 -5.59
C LEU A 231 -10.27 -18.66 -6.08
N LYS A 232 -9.78 -19.71 -6.77
CA LYS A 232 -10.61 -20.84 -7.22
C LYS A 232 -11.33 -21.51 -6.07
N LYS A 233 -10.63 -21.79 -4.97
CA LYS A 233 -11.22 -22.46 -3.81
C LYS A 233 -12.31 -21.60 -3.15
N SER A 234 -12.06 -20.31 -2.97
CA SER A 234 -13.03 -19.39 -2.35
C SER A 234 -14.25 -19.15 -3.26
N PHE A 235 -14.03 -19.05 -4.57
CA PHE A 235 -15.11 -18.91 -5.55
C PHE A 235 -15.98 -20.18 -5.63
N ASN A 236 -15.38 -21.36 -5.78
CA ASN A 236 -16.11 -22.64 -5.85
C ASN A 236 -16.92 -22.96 -4.59
N GLN A 237 -16.55 -22.40 -3.45
CA GLN A 237 -17.28 -22.51 -2.18
C GLN A 237 -18.31 -21.40 -1.98
N ASN A 238 -18.56 -20.58 -3.00
CA ASN A 238 -19.50 -19.47 -2.99
C ASN A 238 -19.19 -18.39 -1.92
N LEU A 239 -17.94 -18.28 -1.48
CA LEU A 239 -17.54 -17.34 -0.42
C LEU A 239 -17.46 -15.89 -0.93
N LEU A 240 -17.43 -15.69 -2.25
CA LEU A 240 -17.29 -14.37 -2.87
C LEU A 240 -18.61 -13.76 -3.35
N ASN A 241 -19.75 -14.45 -3.19
CA ASN A 241 -21.02 -14.04 -3.79
C ASN A 241 -21.57 -12.70 -3.27
N ASN A 242 -21.18 -12.27 -2.06
CA ASN A 242 -21.53 -10.96 -1.53
C ASN A 242 -20.28 -10.10 -1.30
N THR A 243 -19.22 -10.28 -2.09
CA THR A 243 -17.90 -9.68 -1.83
C THR A 243 -17.41 -8.87 -3.01
N ILE A 244 -16.99 -7.63 -2.75
CA ILE A 244 -16.11 -6.92 -3.69
C ILE A 244 -14.67 -7.27 -3.34
N LEU A 245 -14.02 -8.01 -4.23
CA LEU A 245 -12.59 -8.33 -4.16
C LEU A 245 -11.78 -7.23 -4.83
N PHE A 246 -10.78 -6.69 -4.11
CA PHE A 246 -9.73 -5.86 -4.67
C PHE A 246 -8.43 -6.67 -4.65
N PHE A 247 -7.87 -6.96 -5.82
CA PHE A 247 -6.53 -7.52 -5.96
C PHE A 247 -5.58 -6.42 -6.40
N PHE A 248 -4.56 -6.11 -5.62
CA PHE A 248 -3.77 -4.89 -5.84
C PHE A 248 -2.31 -5.00 -5.43
N SER A 249 -1.53 -3.99 -5.85
CA SER A 249 -0.21 -3.69 -5.31
C SER A 249 -0.15 -2.19 -4.96
N ASP A 250 0.80 -1.85 -4.11
CA ASP A 250 1.09 -0.51 -3.59
C ASP A 250 2.08 0.26 -4.47
N HIS A 251 3.04 -0.44 -5.09
CA HIS A 251 4.01 0.07 -6.05
C HIS A 251 4.60 -1.07 -6.90
N GLY A 252 5.38 -0.75 -7.94
CA GLY A 252 6.24 -1.72 -8.61
C GLY A 252 7.62 -1.84 -7.96
N ILE A 253 8.57 -2.53 -8.60
CA ILE A 253 9.92 -2.72 -8.02
C ILE A 253 10.67 -1.39 -7.85
N ARG A 254 11.15 -1.12 -6.63
CA ARG A 254 11.75 0.17 -6.23
C ARG A 254 13.24 0.32 -6.51
N PHE A 255 13.94 -0.78 -6.77
CA PHE A 255 15.38 -0.79 -6.95
C PHE A 255 15.82 -1.88 -7.91
N GLY A 256 17.12 -1.89 -8.22
CA GLY A 256 17.74 -2.85 -9.14
C GLY A 256 17.88 -2.28 -10.55
N LEU A 257 18.51 -3.06 -11.43
CA LEU A 257 18.88 -2.59 -12.77
C LEU A 257 17.65 -2.19 -13.60
N PHE A 258 16.55 -2.94 -13.49
CA PHE A 258 15.32 -2.62 -14.22
C PHE A 258 14.75 -1.25 -13.83
N ARG A 259 14.71 -0.91 -12.53
CA ARG A 259 14.20 0.39 -12.04
C ARG A 259 14.97 1.60 -12.58
N LYS A 260 16.21 1.42 -13.03
CA LYS A 260 17.03 2.48 -13.63
C LYS A 260 16.59 2.84 -15.06
N THR A 261 15.85 1.95 -15.72
CA THR A 261 15.33 2.20 -17.07
C THR A 261 14.09 3.09 -17.03
N TYR A 262 13.77 3.75 -18.15
CA TYR A 262 12.53 4.51 -18.29
C TYR A 262 11.28 3.67 -18.00
N VAL A 263 11.22 2.46 -18.57
CA VAL A 263 10.09 1.53 -18.37
C VAL A 263 10.00 1.07 -16.92
N GLY A 264 11.12 0.73 -16.29
CA GLY A 264 11.10 0.31 -14.89
C GLY A 264 10.69 1.40 -13.92
N ARG A 265 11.00 2.65 -14.23
CA ARG A 265 10.48 3.82 -13.50
C ARG A 265 8.98 4.00 -13.67
N LEU A 266 8.42 3.79 -14.86
CA LEU A 266 6.97 3.82 -15.07
C LEU A 266 6.28 2.66 -14.34
N GLU A 267 6.80 1.44 -14.49
CA GLU A 267 6.26 0.25 -13.82
C GLU A 267 6.29 0.39 -12.29
N GLU A 268 7.32 1.04 -11.74
CA GLU A 268 7.40 1.32 -10.31
C GLU A 268 6.27 2.23 -9.80
N ARG A 269 5.72 3.09 -10.66
CA ARG A 269 4.66 4.05 -10.33
C ARG A 269 3.25 3.58 -10.68
N LEU A 270 3.13 2.53 -11.49
CA LEU A 270 1.89 1.98 -12.01
C LEU A 270 1.67 0.55 -11.49
N PRO A 271 1.32 0.39 -10.20
CA PRO A 271 1.02 -0.91 -9.60
C PRO A 271 -0.23 -1.56 -10.20
N THR A 272 -0.35 -2.87 -9.97
CA THR A 272 -1.54 -3.62 -10.37
C THR A 272 -2.76 -3.27 -9.52
N MET A 273 -3.95 -3.20 -10.13
CA MET A 273 -5.23 -2.99 -9.43
C MET A 273 -6.37 -3.63 -10.24
N TYR A 274 -7.02 -4.63 -9.64
CA TYR A 274 -8.16 -5.35 -10.20
C TYR A 274 -9.29 -5.33 -9.18
N ILE A 275 -10.50 -5.06 -9.65
CA ILE A 275 -11.70 -5.00 -8.81
C ILE A 275 -12.71 -6.01 -9.36
N LEU A 276 -13.13 -6.94 -8.52
CA LEU A 276 -14.10 -7.98 -8.85
C LEU A 276 -15.31 -7.84 -7.91
N PRO A 277 -16.37 -7.11 -8.33
CA PRO A 277 -17.67 -7.17 -7.69
C PRO A 277 -18.35 -8.55 -7.89
N PRO A 278 -19.35 -8.91 -7.06
CA PRO A 278 -20.12 -10.14 -7.28
C PRO A 278 -20.98 -10.06 -8.55
N ASP A 279 -21.31 -11.21 -9.14
CA ASP A 279 -21.99 -11.29 -10.46
C ASP A 279 -23.27 -10.46 -10.54
N TRP A 280 -24.08 -10.48 -9.47
CA TRP A 280 -25.35 -9.73 -9.41
C TRP A 280 -25.16 -8.21 -9.30
N PHE A 281 -23.95 -7.71 -8.98
CA PHE A 281 -23.67 -6.29 -8.74
C PHE A 281 -23.99 -5.44 -9.97
N ARG A 282 -23.65 -5.93 -11.16
CA ARG A 282 -23.93 -5.24 -12.43
C ARG A 282 -25.43 -5.00 -12.61
N ASP A 283 -26.23 -6.01 -12.34
CA ASP A 283 -27.66 -5.99 -12.62
C ASP A 283 -28.40 -5.19 -11.54
N LYS A 284 -27.92 -5.24 -10.29
CA LYS A 284 -28.48 -4.47 -9.16
C LYS A 284 -28.06 -2.99 -9.16
N PHE A 285 -26.83 -2.69 -9.56
CA PHE A 285 -26.23 -1.35 -9.52
C PHE A 285 -25.61 -0.95 -10.87
N PRO A 286 -26.40 -0.86 -11.96
CA PRO A 286 -25.89 -0.65 -13.30
C PRO A 286 -25.12 0.68 -13.45
N THR A 287 -25.55 1.75 -12.78
CA THR A 287 -24.83 3.04 -12.79
C THR A 287 -23.45 2.92 -12.16
N LEU A 288 -23.34 2.26 -10.99
CA LEU A 288 -22.05 2.08 -10.30
C LEU A 288 -21.11 1.20 -11.14
N TRP A 289 -21.66 0.13 -11.73
CA TRP A 289 -20.93 -0.74 -12.63
C TRP A 289 -20.39 0.00 -13.87
N ASN A 290 -21.23 0.81 -14.52
CA ASN A 290 -20.83 1.59 -15.68
C ASN A 290 -19.75 2.62 -15.33
N ASN A 291 -19.89 3.33 -14.20
CA ASN A 291 -18.87 4.26 -13.73
C ASN A 291 -17.54 3.55 -13.47
N LEU A 292 -17.57 2.38 -12.81
CA LEU A 292 -16.38 1.57 -12.58
C LEU A 292 -15.71 1.14 -13.90
N LYS A 293 -16.51 0.78 -14.92
CA LYS A 293 -16.01 0.45 -16.26
C LYS A 293 -15.40 1.66 -16.97
N VAL A 294 -16.03 2.83 -16.90
CA VAL A 294 -15.48 4.07 -17.47
C VAL A 294 -14.16 4.44 -16.80
N ASN A 295 -14.06 4.24 -15.48
CA ASN A 295 -12.88 4.56 -14.68
C ASN A 295 -11.65 3.69 -14.96
N THR A 296 -11.80 2.57 -15.69
CA THR A 296 -10.66 1.74 -16.13
C THR A 296 -9.58 2.53 -16.86
N HIS A 297 -9.98 3.55 -17.62
CA HIS A 297 -9.10 4.40 -18.43
C HIS A 297 -8.90 5.79 -17.81
N ARG A 298 -9.21 5.99 -16.52
CA ARG A 298 -9.05 7.27 -15.83
C ARG A 298 -7.87 7.23 -14.86
N LEU A 299 -7.33 8.39 -14.53
CA LEU A 299 -6.29 8.54 -13.51
C LEU A 299 -6.90 8.25 -12.13
N THR A 300 -6.47 7.15 -11.52
CA THR A 300 -6.94 6.71 -10.20
C THR A 300 -5.76 6.56 -9.25
N THR A 301 -6.03 6.69 -7.96
CA THR A 301 -5.02 6.75 -6.91
C THR A 301 -5.48 5.96 -5.67
N PRO A 302 -4.58 5.68 -4.71
CA PRO A 302 -4.98 5.12 -3.41
C PRO A 302 -6.08 5.92 -2.70
N PHE A 303 -6.16 7.24 -2.89
CA PHE A 303 -7.21 8.07 -2.31
C PHE A 303 -8.61 7.73 -2.83
N ASP A 304 -8.71 7.43 -4.13
CA ASP A 304 -9.96 7.05 -4.78
C ASP A 304 -10.45 5.69 -4.27
N ILE A 305 -9.51 4.77 -3.95
CA ILE A 305 -9.84 3.50 -3.32
C ILE A 305 -10.40 3.71 -1.92
N TYR A 306 -9.78 4.57 -1.11
CA TYR A 306 -10.32 4.91 0.21
C TYR A 306 -11.77 5.43 0.11
N GLU A 307 -12.04 6.36 -0.80
CA GLU A 307 -13.39 6.91 -0.98
C GLU A 307 -14.39 5.85 -1.46
N THR A 308 -13.93 4.93 -2.33
CA THR A 308 -14.75 3.77 -2.76
C THR A 308 -15.07 2.84 -1.58
N LEU A 309 -14.10 2.57 -0.71
CA LEU A 309 -14.31 1.76 0.49
C LEU A 309 -15.29 2.44 1.47
N GLN A 310 -15.30 3.77 1.55
CA GLN A 310 -16.30 4.49 2.33
C GLN A 310 -17.70 4.32 1.73
N ASP A 311 -17.83 4.42 0.42
CA ASP A 311 -19.10 4.25 -0.29
C ASP A 311 -19.69 2.83 -0.14
N ILE A 312 -18.86 1.79 -0.07
CA ILE A 312 -19.33 0.40 0.13
C ILE A 312 -20.08 0.22 1.46
N LEU A 313 -19.76 1.00 2.51
CA LEU A 313 -20.45 0.91 3.81
C LEU A 313 -21.96 1.17 3.69
N ASP A 314 -22.39 1.94 2.68
CA ASP A 314 -23.78 2.26 2.40
C ASP A 314 -24.07 2.27 0.88
N ILE A 315 -23.87 1.11 0.25
CA ILE A 315 -23.89 0.98 -1.21
C ILE A 315 -25.20 1.43 -1.85
N GLU A 316 -26.35 1.21 -1.20
CA GLU A 316 -27.66 1.65 -1.72
C GLU A 316 -27.77 3.16 -1.75
N LYS A 317 -27.33 3.84 -0.68
CA LYS A 317 -27.27 5.30 -0.64
C LYS A 317 -26.26 5.86 -1.64
N THR A 318 -25.15 5.16 -1.87
CA THR A 318 -24.18 5.52 -2.91
C THR A 318 -24.78 5.36 -4.31
N ALA A 319 -25.53 4.28 -4.57
CA ALA A 319 -26.22 4.07 -5.83
C ALA A 319 -27.19 5.22 -6.14
N GLU A 320 -27.98 5.65 -5.15
CA GLU A 320 -28.88 6.79 -5.29
C GLU A 320 -28.13 8.10 -5.59
N ARG A 321 -27.06 8.41 -4.84
CA ARG A 321 -26.25 9.61 -5.08
C ARG A 321 -25.56 9.61 -6.44
N SER A 322 -25.22 8.43 -6.97
CA SER A 322 -24.48 8.31 -8.23
C SER A 322 -25.37 8.44 -9.46
N LYS A 323 -26.71 8.48 -9.32
CA LYS A 323 -27.63 8.68 -10.46
C LYS A 323 -27.44 10.03 -11.15
N SER A 324 -27.08 11.08 -10.41
CA SER A 324 -26.81 12.40 -11.00
C SER A 324 -25.43 12.48 -11.66
N ASN A 325 -24.51 11.56 -11.34
CA ASN A 325 -23.08 11.65 -11.68
C ASN A 325 -22.47 13.03 -11.36
N GLU A 326 -23.01 13.74 -10.38
CA GLU A 326 -22.46 15.04 -9.97
C GLU A 326 -21.07 14.85 -9.37
N ILE A 327 -20.13 15.61 -9.93
CA ILE A 327 -18.74 15.64 -9.49
C ILE A 327 -18.58 16.84 -8.57
N ASP A 328 -18.10 16.58 -7.36
CA ASP A 328 -17.65 17.66 -6.48
C ASP A 328 -16.30 18.19 -6.97
N TYR A 329 -16.35 19.19 -7.85
CA TYR A 329 -15.16 19.84 -8.39
C TYR A 329 -14.32 20.54 -7.31
N ASN A 330 -14.84 20.73 -6.09
CA ASN A 330 -14.05 21.25 -4.96
C ASN A 330 -13.18 20.17 -4.31
N ASN A 331 -13.47 18.88 -4.54
CA ASN A 331 -12.72 17.77 -3.98
C ASN A 331 -12.35 16.73 -5.04
N LEU A 332 -11.40 17.11 -5.90
CA LEU A 332 -10.84 16.22 -6.92
C LEU A 332 -9.72 15.31 -6.40
N LYS A 333 -9.29 15.47 -5.14
CA LYS A 333 -8.24 14.67 -4.51
C LYS A 333 -8.63 13.20 -4.41
N ARG A 334 -9.89 12.93 -4.08
CA ARG A 334 -10.40 11.56 -3.89
C ARG A 334 -11.83 11.44 -4.40
N ILE A 335 -12.01 10.63 -5.43
CA ILE A 335 -13.30 10.39 -6.07
C ILE A 335 -13.53 8.89 -6.04
N SER A 336 -14.67 8.47 -5.47
CA SER A 336 -15.07 7.07 -5.48
C SER A 336 -15.14 6.52 -6.90
N LEU A 337 -14.67 5.29 -7.10
CA LEU A 337 -14.71 4.59 -8.39
C LEU A 337 -16.15 4.29 -8.85
N PHE A 338 -17.14 4.48 -7.98
CA PHE A 338 -18.56 4.38 -8.29
C PHE A 338 -19.15 5.67 -8.89
N ARG A 339 -18.34 6.73 -9.07
CA ARG A 339 -18.69 7.94 -9.83
C ARG A 339 -17.72 8.10 -10.99
N GLU A 340 -18.15 8.73 -12.07
CA GLU A 340 -17.26 8.97 -13.21
C GLU A 340 -16.13 9.94 -12.82
N ILE A 341 -14.87 9.48 -12.94
CA ILE A 341 -13.70 10.32 -12.70
C ILE A 341 -13.43 11.17 -13.96
N PRO A 342 -13.27 12.50 -13.83
CA PRO A 342 -13.08 13.39 -14.97
C PRO A 342 -11.91 12.97 -15.88
N LEU A 343 -12.11 13.06 -17.19
CA LEU A 343 -11.09 12.65 -18.18
C LEU A 343 -9.85 13.53 -18.10
N ASN A 344 -10.07 14.81 -17.78
CA ASN A 344 -9.08 15.85 -17.65
C ASN A 344 -8.54 16.02 -16.21
N ARG A 345 -8.80 15.07 -15.29
CA ARG A 345 -8.24 15.11 -13.94
C ARG A 345 -6.71 15.03 -14.02
N SER A 346 -6.03 16.11 -13.66
CA SER A 346 -4.57 16.18 -13.65
C SER A 346 -3.96 15.51 -12.42
N CYS A 347 -2.65 15.24 -12.45
CA CYS A 347 -1.91 14.80 -11.27
C CYS A 347 -2.04 15.79 -10.10
N GLU A 348 -2.03 17.10 -10.37
CA GLU A 348 -2.23 18.13 -9.35
C GLU A 348 -3.62 18.03 -8.71
N ALA A 349 -4.68 17.89 -9.52
CA ALA A 349 -6.06 17.72 -9.03
C ALA A 349 -6.23 16.40 -8.25
N ALA A 350 -5.53 15.34 -8.65
CA ALA A 350 -5.45 14.07 -7.92
C ALA A 350 -4.46 14.10 -6.73
N HIS A 351 -3.83 15.26 -6.48
CA HIS A 351 -2.79 15.49 -5.47
C HIS A 351 -1.57 14.56 -5.59
N ILE A 352 -1.29 13.97 -6.75
CA ILE A 352 -0.07 13.18 -7.00
C ILE A 352 1.11 14.15 -7.05
N LYS A 353 2.06 14.01 -6.13
CA LYS A 353 3.28 14.84 -6.12
C LYS A 353 4.02 14.67 -7.47
N PRO A 354 4.60 15.73 -8.08
CA PRO A 354 5.15 15.65 -9.43
C PRO A 354 6.22 14.56 -9.63
N HIS A 355 7.00 14.23 -8.60
CA HIS A 355 7.93 13.10 -8.63
C HIS A 355 7.26 11.74 -8.92
N TRP A 356 5.99 11.56 -8.53
CA TRP A 356 5.21 10.34 -8.72
C TRP A 356 4.25 10.39 -9.92
N CYS A 357 4.09 11.55 -10.54
CA CYS A 357 3.22 11.72 -11.70
C CYS A 357 3.82 11.04 -12.93
N THR A 358 3.03 10.19 -13.59
CA THR A 358 3.41 9.50 -14.83
C THR A 358 2.88 10.19 -16.08
N CYS A 359 2.06 11.25 -15.94
CA CYS A 359 1.52 12.01 -17.07
C CYS A 359 2.54 12.97 -17.70
N HIS A 360 3.64 13.28 -17.00
CA HIS A 360 4.65 14.21 -17.49
C HIS A 360 5.61 13.54 -18.48
N LEU A 361 5.88 14.22 -19.60
CA LEU A 361 6.91 13.83 -20.54
C LEU A 361 8.23 14.48 -20.15
N PHE A 362 9.32 13.74 -20.29
CA PHE A 362 10.65 14.19 -19.91
C PHE A 362 11.63 13.94 -21.05
N ASN A 363 12.40 14.96 -21.40
CA ASN A 363 13.44 14.88 -22.41
C ASN A 363 14.83 14.87 -21.74
N PRO A 364 15.78 14.08 -22.24
CA PRO A 364 17.16 14.13 -21.76
C PRO A 364 17.76 15.53 -21.92
N VAL A 365 18.57 15.95 -20.96
CA VAL A 365 19.36 17.18 -21.01
C VAL A 365 20.84 16.88 -20.74
N ALA A 366 21.73 17.77 -21.18
CA ALA A 366 23.16 17.59 -21.04
C ALA A 366 23.58 17.58 -19.56
N LEU A 367 24.42 16.62 -19.16
CA LEU A 367 24.83 16.44 -17.77
C LEU A 367 25.76 17.57 -17.27
N ASN A 368 26.42 18.27 -18.19
CA ASN A 368 27.30 19.41 -17.90
C ASN A 368 26.58 20.77 -17.99
N ASP A 369 25.26 20.79 -18.20
CA ASP A 369 24.46 22.01 -18.14
C ASP A 369 24.54 22.63 -16.73
N SER A 370 24.70 23.95 -16.66
CA SER A 370 24.90 24.66 -15.40
C SER A 370 23.70 24.54 -14.47
N ILE A 371 22.48 24.52 -15.00
CA ILE A 371 21.25 24.34 -14.20
C ILE A 371 21.21 22.91 -13.68
N VAL A 372 21.55 21.92 -14.50
CA VAL A 372 21.63 20.51 -14.07
C VAL A 372 22.62 20.32 -12.92
N ILE A 373 23.79 20.94 -12.99
CA ILE A 373 24.79 20.92 -11.91
C ILE A 373 24.23 21.58 -10.64
N ASN A 374 23.59 22.74 -10.77
CA ASN A 374 23.01 23.47 -9.63
C ASN A 374 21.87 22.69 -8.97
N VAL A 375 20.97 22.10 -9.76
CA VAL A 375 19.89 21.23 -9.27
C VAL A 375 20.47 20.01 -8.54
N THR A 376 21.52 19.40 -9.08
CA THR A 376 22.19 18.25 -8.45
C THR A 376 22.80 18.64 -7.11
N ASN A 377 23.51 19.78 -7.05
CA ASN A 377 24.06 20.30 -5.80
C ASN A 377 22.98 20.61 -4.77
N TYR A 378 21.85 21.17 -5.21
CA TYR A 378 20.67 21.38 -4.36
C TYR A 378 20.18 20.07 -3.75
N LEU A 379 20.06 18.98 -4.54
CA LEU A 379 19.65 17.67 -4.04
C LEU A 379 20.63 17.09 -3.02
N VAL A 380 21.94 17.15 -3.29
CA VAL A 380 22.97 16.66 -2.34
C VAL A 380 22.93 17.46 -1.04
N ASN A 381 22.78 18.78 -1.12
CA ASN A 381 22.63 19.64 0.06
C ASN A 381 21.33 19.34 0.82
N TYR A 382 20.24 19.08 0.12
CA TYR A 382 18.97 18.68 0.73
C TYR A 382 19.12 17.38 1.53
N ILE A 383 19.77 16.36 0.95
CA ILE A 383 20.04 15.10 1.65
C ILE A 383 20.88 15.33 2.90
N ASN A 384 21.97 16.09 2.78
CA ASN A 384 22.85 16.39 3.91
C ASN A 384 22.14 17.20 5.02
N ASN A 385 21.21 18.08 4.65
CA ASN A 385 20.40 18.81 5.62
C ASN A 385 19.43 17.89 6.35
N MET A 386 18.82 16.91 5.65
CA MET A 386 17.94 15.91 6.27
C MET A 386 18.70 15.06 7.30
N THR A 387 19.95 14.70 7.04
CA THR A 387 20.77 13.90 7.96
C THR A 387 21.56 14.74 8.98
N SER A 388 21.41 16.06 8.99
CA SER A 388 22.22 16.97 9.81
C SER A 388 22.08 16.73 11.31
N THR A 389 20.87 16.40 11.79
CA THR A 389 20.60 16.05 13.20
C THR A 389 21.25 14.75 13.62
N SER A 390 21.60 13.90 12.65
CA SER A 390 22.30 12.63 12.83
C SER A 390 23.74 12.68 12.31
N SER A 391 24.32 13.87 12.12
CA SER A 391 25.68 14.06 11.54
C SER A 391 26.81 13.41 12.34
N LYS A 392 26.60 13.10 13.63
CA LYS A 392 27.54 12.31 14.43
C LYS A 392 27.69 10.87 13.93
N VAL A 393 26.60 10.29 13.42
CA VAL A 393 26.55 8.90 12.98
C VAL A 393 26.43 8.75 11.46
N CYS A 394 25.85 9.72 10.75
CA CYS A 394 25.75 9.72 9.30
C CYS A 394 26.88 10.54 8.67
N ALA A 395 27.60 9.94 7.75
CA ALA A 395 28.59 10.60 6.91
C ALA A 395 27.92 11.66 6.03
N ARG A 396 28.61 12.79 5.85
CA ARG A 396 28.21 13.81 4.88
C ARG A 396 28.45 13.28 3.47
N LEU A 397 27.40 13.22 2.67
CA LEU A 397 27.47 12.73 1.30
C LEU A 397 28.06 13.78 0.37
N LYS A 398 28.84 13.33 -0.61
CA LYS A 398 29.38 14.14 -1.71
C LYS A 398 28.90 13.60 -3.04
N LEU A 399 28.63 14.48 -4.00
CA LEU A 399 28.36 14.06 -5.37
C LEU A 399 29.58 13.30 -5.92
N GLN A 400 29.35 12.10 -6.43
CA GLN A 400 30.33 11.35 -7.22
C GLN A 400 30.16 11.69 -8.70
N GLU A 401 28.95 11.53 -9.22
CA GLU A 401 28.63 11.76 -10.62
C GLU A 401 27.11 11.91 -10.83
N ILE A 402 26.75 12.58 -11.93
CA ILE A 402 25.38 12.66 -12.42
C ILE A 402 25.19 11.50 -13.41
N LYS A 403 24.24 10.60 -13.14
CA LYS A 403 23.95 9.43 -13.98
C LYS A 403 22.94 9.72 -15.07
N ASN A 404 21.98 10.61 -14.80
CA ASN A 404 20.94 10.99 -15.74
C ASN A 404 20.37 12.36 -15.34
N ALA A 405 20.03 13.17 -16.33
CA ALA A 405 19.28 14.41 -16.16
C ALA A 405 18.21 14.51 -17.26
N GLU A 406 16.98 14.78 -16.84
CA GLU A 406 15.85 14.98 -17.73
C GLU A 406 15.12 16.26 -17.35
N ILE A 407 14.51 16.93 -18.33
CA ILE A 407 13.65 18.10 -18.12
C ILE A 407 12.23 17.78 -18.54
N SER A 408 11.26 18.17 -17.71
CA SER A 408 9.85 18.02 -18.03
C SER A 408 9.51 18.95 -19.20
N VAL A 409 9.09 18.35 -20.31
CA VAL A 409 8.38 19.05 -21.38
C VAL A 409 6.92 18.93 -21.03
N MET A 410 6.33 19.99 -20.46
CA MET A 410 4.89 20.11 -20.55
C MET A 410 4.57 20.19 -22.04
N ASN A 411 3.71 19.31 -22.57
CA ASN A 411 3.33 19.37 -23.97
C ASN A 411 2.80 20.79 -24.22
N ASP A 412 3.44 21.57 -25.10
CA ASP A 412 3.05 22.95 -25.40
C ASP A 412 1.58 23.04 -25.82
N GLN A 413 1.02 21.96 -26.38
CA GLN A 413 -0.42 21.84 -26.63
C GLN A 413 -1.24 21.96 -25.34
N VAL A 414 -0.84 21.30 -24.24
CA VAL A 414 -1.54 21.35 -22.94
C VAL A 414 -1.42 22.74 -22.30
N LEU A 415 -0.27 23.40 -22.41
CA LEU A 415 -0.12 24.78 -21.92
C LEU A 415 -0.99 25.76 -22.72
N SER A 416 -1.06 25.59 -24.05
CA SER A 416 -1.92 26.42 -24.89
C SER A 416 -3.42 26.20 -24.63
N TYR A 417 -3.85 24.97 -24.33
CA TYR A 417 -5.22 24.66 -23.92
C TYR A 417 -5.60 25.24 -22.55
N LEU A 418 -4.64 25.39 -21.64
CA LEU A 418 -4.90 25.86 -20.27
C LEU A 418 -4.94 27.39 -20.15
N GLY A 419 -4.68 28.14 -21.24
CA GLY A 419 -4.63 29.61 -21.22
C GLY A 419 -3.58 30.17 -20.25
N LYS A 420 -2.67 29.33 -19.74
CA LYS A 420 -1.60 29.73 -18.84
C LYS A 420 -0.47 30.25 -19.71
N GLY A 421 -0.06 31.51 -19.47
CA GLY A 421 1.06 32.16 -20.16
C GLY A 421 2.39 31.41 -20.02
N VAL A 422 3.47 32.04 -20.49
CA VAL A 422 4.83 31.46 -20.47
C VAL A 422 5.16 30.94 -19.06
N GLN A 423 5.41 29.64 -18.97
CA GLN A 423 5.73 28.98 -17.70
C GLN A 423 7.10 29.47 -17.23
N THR A 424 7.15 30.14 -16.08
CA THR A 424 8.40 30.71 -15.52
C THR A 424 9.19 29.70 -14.68
N TYR A 425 8.90 28.42 -14.84
CA TYR A 425 9.61 27.35 -14.16
C TYR A 425 9.80 26.14 -15.06
N LYS A 426 10.83 25.35 -14.75
CA LYS A 426 11.14 24.08 -15.39
C LYS A 426 11.38 23.01 -14.33
N ASP A 427 10.81 21.83 -14.53
CA ASP A 427 10.98 20.70 -13.61
C ASP A 427 12.08 19.78 -14.13
N TYR A 428 13.16 19.62 -13.36
CA TYR A 428 14.28 18.75 -13.66
C TYR A 428 14.18 17.47 -12.83
N ARG A 429 14.46 16.33 -13.46
CA ARG A 429 14.61 15.05 -12.77
C ARG A 429 16.03 14.54 -12.93
N ILE A 430 16.70 14.34 -11.80
CA ILE A 430 18.10 13.96 -11.74
C ILE A 430 18.24 12.58 -11.11
N ILE A 431 19.08 11.74 -11.70
CA ILE A 431 19.68 10.58 -11.04
C ILE A 431 21.14 10.88 -10.77
N MET A 432 21.54 10.82 -9.51
CA MET A 432 22.91 11.08 -9.07
C MET A 432 23.46 9.94 -8.23
N GLN A 433 24.79 9.77 -8.26
CA GLN A 433 25.52 8.88 -7.39
C GLN A 433 26.31 9.67 -6.35
N THR A 434 26.34 9.21 -5.11
CA THR A 434 27.08 9.85 -4.01
C THR A 434 28.17 8.96 -3.42
N LEU A 435 29.13 9.58 -2.76
CA LEU A 435 30.13 8.95 -1.89
C LEU A 435 29.90 9.37 -0.43
N PRO A 436 30.28 8.53 0.55
CA PRO A 436 31.00 7.26 0.42
C PRO A 436 30.12 6.02 0.17
N ASP A 437 28.81 6.21 -0.01
CA ASP A 437 27.81 5.15 0.06
C ASP A 437 27.49 4.48 -1.28
N GLU A 438 28.06 5.00 -2.38
CA GLU A 438 27.70 4.67 -3.75
C GLU A 438 26.19 4.73 -3.98
N GLY A 439 25.55 5.69 -3.29
CA GLY A 439 24.11 5.81 -3.26
C GLY A 439 23.54 6.36 -4.54
N LEU A 440 22.60 5.66 -5.15
CA LEU A 440 21.87 6.13 -6.31
C LEU A 440 20.58 6.79 -5.86
N PHE A 441 20.49 8.09 -6.10
CA PHE A 441 19.37 8.92 -5.70
C PHE A 441 18.65 9.49 -6.92
N GLU A 442 17.31 9.42 -6.93
CA GLU A 442 16.45 10.06 -7.93
C GLU A 442 15.66 11.18 -7.24
N GLY A 443 15.72 12.40 -7.78
CA GLY A 443 14.99 13.57 -7.26
C GLY A 443 14.39 14.40 -8.38
N THR A 444 13.24 15.03 -8.11
CA THR A 444 12.60 15.97 -9.03
C THR A 444 12.57 17.36 -8.40
N VAL A 445 13.08 18.36 -9.11
CA VAL A 445 13.26 19.73 -8.60
C VAL A 445 12.67 20.72 -9.59
N ARG A 446 11.85 21.65 -9.09
CA ARG A 446 11.41 22.82 -9.83
C ARG A 446 12.46 23.90 -9.76
N TYR A 447 12.87 24.41 -10.91
CA TYR A 447 13.68 25.61 -11.05
C TYR A 447 12.80 26.77 -11.53
N TYR A 448 12.72 27.84 -10.75
CA TYR A 448 12.03 29.07 -11.11
C TYR A 448 13.03 30.02 -11.78
N SER A 449 12.81 30.37 -13.04
CA SER A 449 13.74 31.21 -13.80
C SER A 449 13.78 32.66 -13.34
N ASP A 450 12.69 33.15 -12.76
CA ASP A 450 12.54 34.57 -12.42
C ASP A 450 13.40 35.00 -11.22
N ASN A 451 13.69 34.07 -10.32
CA ASN A 451 14.40 34.33 -9.06
C ASN A 451 15.49 33.28 -8.75
N GLU A 452 15.79 32.41 -9.72
CA GLU A 452 16.76 31.32 -9.63
C GLU A 452 16.57 30.37 -8.43
N GLN A 453 15.32 30.18 -7.96
CA GLN A 453 15.03 29.32 -6.81
C GLN A 453 14.77 27.87 -7.20
N PHE A 454 15.10 26.97 -6.27
CA PHE A 454 14.85 25.53 -6.37
C PHE A 454 13.83 25.05 -5.34
N SER A 455 12.94 24.16 -5.76
CA SER A 455 11.98 23.49 -4.86
C SER A 455 11.90 22.00 -5.15
N LEU A 456 12.04 21.16 -4.13
CA LEU A 456 11.87 19.71 -4.23
C LEU A 456 10.39 19.35 -4.45
N LEU A 457 10.09 18.60 -5.50
CA LEU A 457 8.72 18.23 -5.89
C LEU A 457 8.32 16.83 -5.41
N GLY A 458 8.45 16.59 -4.11
CA GLY A 458 8.15 15.31 -3.49
C GLY A 458 9.24 14.89 -2.51
N GLU A 459 9.75 13.69 -2.69
CA GLU A 459 10.87 13.16 -1.92
C GLU A 459 12.02 12.73 -2.84
N ILE A 460 13.18 12.43 -2.25
CA ILE A 460 14.30 11.85 -2.96
C ILE A 460 14.25 10.33 -2.74
N SER A 461 14.27 9.56 -3.82
CA SER A 461 14.25 8.10 -3.77
C SER A 461 15.65 7.54 -3.80
N ARG A 462 15.92 6.54 -2.94
CA ARG A 462 17.12 5.71 -2.99
C ARG A 462 16.83 4.49 -3.87
N ILE A 463 17.37 4.47 -5.08
CA ILE A 463 17.00 3.49 -6.14
C ILE A 463 17.95 2.28 -6.23
N ASN A 464 18.93 2.18 -5.33
CA ASN A 464 19.72 0.97 -5.09
C ASN A 464 19.61 0.54 -3.62
N ARG A 465 19.82 -0.76 -3.34
CA ARG A 465 19.80 -1.29 -1.98
C ARG A 465 20.91 -0.64 -1.15
N TYR A 466 20.58 -0.21 0.07
CA TYR A 466 21.54 0.33 1.05
C TYR A 466 21.89 -0.68 2.15
N GLY A 467 21.07 -1.70 2.39
CA GLY A 467 21.38 -2.82 3.29
C GLY A 467 21.87 -2.35 4.68
N HIS A 468 23.08 -2.77 5.04
CA HIS A 468 23.71 -2.46 6.32
C HIS A 468 24.36 -1.06 6.39
N GLN A 469 24.38 -0.28 5.29
CA GLN A 469 25.03 1.04 5.26
C GLN A 469 24.41 2.05 6.23
N SER A 470 23.15 1.85 6.64
CA SER A 470 22.39 2.82 7.44
C SER A 470 21.97 2.27 8.82
N GLU A 471 22.69 1.30 9.38
CA GLU A 471 22.31 0.61 10.63
C GLU A 471 22.32 1.49 11.88
N CYS A 472 23.19 2.49 11.92
CA CYS A 472 23.34 3.46 13.00
C CYS A 472 22.12 4.38 13.20
N VAL A 473 21.15 4.36 12.28
CA VAL A 473 19.89 5.12 12.41
C VAL A 473 18.67 4.20 12.46
N HIS A 474 17.79 4.50 13.41
CA HIS A 474 16.51 3.83 13.60
C HIS A 474 15.31 4.68 13.12
N ASP A 475 15.57 5.64 12.24
CA ASP A 475 14.56 6.48 11.61
C ASP A 475 14.26 6.00 10.18
N PHE A 476 13.01 5.64 9.92
CA PHE A 476 12.59 5.04 8.65
C PHE A 476 12.74 5.98 7.45
N ILE A 477 12.72 7.30 7.65
CA ILE A 477 12.93 8.32 6.61
C ILE A 477 14.42 8.49 6.38
N LEU A 478 15.22 8.59 7.44
CA LEU A 478 16.66 8.84 7.32
C LEU A 478 17.45 7.63 6.82
N ARG A 479 16.96 6.40 7.01
CA ARG A 479 17.67 5.18 6.57
C ARG A 479 18.02 5.18 5.09
N LYS A 480 17.21 5.77 4.21
CA LYS A 480 17.52 5.85 2.78
C LYS A 480 18.65 6.82 2.44
N TYR A 481 18.98 7.74 3.35
CA TYR A 481 19.94 8.82 3.13
C TYR A 481 21.24 8.65 3.93
N CYS A 482 21.17 7.97 5.07
CA CYS A 482 22.31 7.84 5.97
C CYS A 482 23.30 6.76 5.51
N TYR A 483 24.58 7.11 5.52
CA TYR A 483 25.68 6.16 5.52
C TYR A 483 26.43 6.26 6.83
N CYS A 484 26.57 5.16 7.56
CA CYS A 484 27.16 5.19 8.89
C CYS A 484 28.65 5.49 8.86
N ASN A 485 29.07 6.44 9.70
CA ASN A 485 30.48 6.66 10.01
C ASN A 485 31.05 5.37 10.61
N LYS A 486 32.27 5.01 10.19
CA LYS A 486 32.99 3.86 10.75
C LYS A 486 33.57 4.19 12.13
#